data_AF-A0A1G4MEM6-F1
#
_entry.id   AF-A0A1G4MEM6-F1
#
_cell.length_a   1.000
_cell.length_b   1.000
_cell.length_c   1.000
_cell.angle_alpha   90.00
_cell.angle_beta   90.00
_cell.angle_gamma   90.00
#
_symmetry.space_group_name_H-M   'P 1'
#
loop_
_entity.id
_entity.type
_entity.pdbx_description
1 polymer ?
#
loop_
_entity_poly.entity_id
_entity_poly.type
_entity_poly.pdbx_seq_one_letter_code
_entity_poly.pdbx_strand_id
1 'polypeptide(L)' 'MTNNTIANYFSRELENQTRPVSSPSEAEKLLLGCAYQEFLKRILNEAKVYAERDGSNQILPSHLESAHKAIMQRI' A
#
# COMPACT_ATOMS: atom_id res chain seq x y z
N MET A 1 -8.62 8.60 5.67
CA MET A 1 -9.46 7.51 5.12
C MET A 1 -9.68 6.49 6.22
N THR A 2 -10.92 6.04 6.44
CA THR A 2 -11.22 4.97 7.41
C THR A 2 -10.90 3.61 6.78
N ASN A 3 -10.58 2.60 7.60
CA ASN A 3 -10.24 1.26 7.12
C ASN A 3 -11.34 0.67 6.21
N ASN A 4 -12.61 1.01 6.48
CA ASN A 4 -13.75 0.60 5.67
C ASN A 4 -13.71 1.14 4.22
N THR A 5 -13.23 2.37 3.98
CA THR A 5 -13.14 2.91 2.62
C THR A 5 -12.13 2.13 1.77
N ILE A 6 -10.98 1.80 2.36
CA ILE A 6 -9.91 1.04 1.71
C ILE A 6 -10.35 -0.40 1.45
N ALA A 7 -10.98 -1.03 2.43
CA ALA A 7 -11.47 -2.40 2.31
C ALA A 7 -12.58 -2.55 1.25
N ASN A 8 -13.49 -1.57 1.15
CA ASN A 8 -14.51 -1.53 0.11
C ASN A 8 -13.89 -1.33 -1.28
N TYR A 9 -12.87 -0.49 -1.40
CA TYR A 9 -12.12 -0.35 -2.65
C TYR A 9 -11.50 -1.70 -3.07
N PHE A 10 -10.80 -2.39 -2.17
CA PHE A 10 -10.22 -3.70 -2.48
C PHE A 10 -11.26 -4.76 -2.85
N SER A 11 -12.39 -4.80 -2.16
CA SER A 11 -13.46 -5.75 -2.49
C SER A 11 -13.95 -5.56 -3.92
N ARG A 12 -14.15 -4.29 -4.34
CA ARG A 12 -14.55 -3.96 -5.71
C ARG A 12 -13.48 -4.33 -6.74
N GLU A 13 -12.20 -4.05 -6.44
CA GLU A 13 -11.11 -4.40 -7.36
C GLU A 13 -10.90 -5.92 -7.46
N LEU A 14 -11.18 -6.69 -6.40
CA LEU A 14 -11.18 -8.17 -6.43
C LEU A 14 -12.33 -8.73 -7.28
N GLU A 15 -13.52 -8.14 -7.18
CA GLU A 15 -14.67 -8.51 -8.02
C GLU A 15 -14.42 -8.25 -9.52
N ASN A 16 -13.58 -7.27 -9.84
CA ASN A 16 -13.18 -6.95 -11.22
C ASN A 16 -12.12 -7.90 -11.79
N GLN A 17 -11.58 -8.85 -11.02
CA GLN A 17 -10.59 -9.80 -11.52
C GLN A 17 -11.22 -10.92 -12.34
N THR A 18 -10.50 -11.39 -13.36
CA THR A 18 -10.98 -12.42 -14.31
C THR A 18 -11.23 -13.79 -13.70
N ARG A 19 -10.78 -14.02 -12.46
CA ARG A 19 -11.16 -15.20 -11.67
C ARG A 19 -12.18 -14.80 -10.62
N PRO A 20 -13.34 -15.46 -10.54
CA PRO A 20 -14.28 -15.23 -9.46
C PRO A 20 -13.62 -15.63 -8.15
N VAL A 21 -13.27 -14.63 -7.35
CA VAL A 21 -12.88 -14.81 -5.95
C VAL A 21 -14.15 -14.68 -5.12
N SER A 22 -14.33 -15.52 -4.11
CA SER A 22 -15.41 -15.35 -3.13
C SER A 22 -15.32 -13.95 -2.52
N SER A 23 -16.46 -13.28 -2.35
CA SER A 23 -16.49 -11.96 -1.69
C SER A 23 -15.85 -12.08 -0.30
N PRO A 24 -14.89 -11.21 0.06
CA PRO A 24 -14.22 -11.29 1.35
C PRO A 24 -15.22 -11.06 2.48
N SER A 25 -15.12 -11.85 3.54
CA SER A 25 -15.80 -11.61 4.82
C SER A 25 -15.40 -10.26 5.43
N GLU A 26 -16.19 -9.75 6.38
CA GLU A 26 -15.86 -8.50 7.07
C GLU A 26 -14.52 -8.55 7.81
N ALA A 27 -14.13 -9.72 8.32
CA ALA A 27 -12.82 -9.92 8.94
C ALA A 27 -11.68 -9.82 7.91
N GLU A 28 -11.85 -10.41 6.72
CA GLU A 28 -10.87 -10.34 5.64
C GLU A 28 -10.74 -8.92 5.09
N LYS A 29 -11.86 -8.21 4.95
CA LYS A 29 -11.90 -6.78 4.60
C LYS A 29 -11.08 -5.93 5.57
N LEU A 30 -11.25 -6.16 6.88
CA LEU A 30 -10.50 -5.45 7.90
C LEU A 30 -9.00 -5.78 7.81
N LEU A 31 -8.64 -7.06 7.66
CA LEU A 31 -7.26 -7.51 7.50
C LEU A 31 -6.59 -6.89 6.27
N LEU A 32 -7.28 -6.84 5.13
CA LEU A 32 -6.80 -6.18 3.91
C LEU A 32 -6.55 -4.69 4.13
N GLY A 33 -7.48 -4.00 4.80
CA GLY A 33 -7.31 -2.59 5.17
C GLY A 33 -6.07 -2.35 6.04
N CYS A 34 -5.88 -3.17 7.07
CA CYS A 34 -4.70 -3.10 7.95
C CYS A 34 -3.41 -3.42 7.20
N ALA A 35 -3.39 -4.48 6.40
CA ALA A 35 -2.22 -4.89 5.62
C ALA A 35 -1.78 -3.80 4.64
N TYR A 36 -2.74 -3.17 3.95
CA TYR A 36 -2.45 -2.05 3.05
C TYR A 36 -1.88 -0.84 3.79
N GLN A 37 -2.42 -0.48 4.94
CA GLN A 37 -1.90 0.63 5.73
C GLN A 37 -0.46 0.38 6.20
N GLU A 38 -0.17 -0.82 6.68
CA GLU A 38 1.19 -1.20 7.07
C GLU A 38 2.15 -1.21 5.86
N PHE A 39 1.69 -1.70 4.70
CA PHE A 39 2.47 -1.66 3.48
C PHE A 39 2.77 -0.22 3.03
N LEU A 40 1.76 0.65 3.02
CA LEU A 40 1.92 2.07 2.69
C LEU A 40 2.89 2.77 3.66
N LYS A 41 2.79 2.48 4.96
CA LYS A 41 3.69 3.00 5.99
C LYS A 41 5.14 2.59 5.74
N ARG A 42 5.38 1.33 5.34
CA ARG A 42 6.73 0.87 4.95
C ARG A 42 7.26 1.64 3.75
N ILE A 43 6.44 1.84 2.71
CA ILE A 43 6.83 2.64 1.52
C ILE A 43 7.19 4.07 1.93
N LEU A 44 6.37 4.73 2.74
CA LEU A 44 6.62 6.10 3.17
C LEU A 44 7.89 6.23 4.01
N ASN A 45 8.16 5.25 4.89
CA ASN A 45 9.38 5.24 5.69
C ASN A 45 10.63 5.05 4.82
N GLU A 46 10.62 4.13 3.86
CA GLU A 46 11.75 3.94 2.94
C GLU A 46 11.92 5.17 2.02
N ALA A 47 10.82 5.78 1.56
CA ALA A 47 10.88 7.00 0.75
C ALA A 47 11.46 8.19 1.52
N LYS A 48 11.19 8.27 2.84
CA LYS A 48 11.81 9.24 3.73
C LYS A 48 13.34 9.04 3.78
N VAL A 49 13.82 7.80 3.86
CA VAL A 49 15.26 7.50 3.83
C VAL A 49 15.90 7.95 2.52
N TYR A 50 15.24 7.76 1.37
CA TYR A 50 15.73 8.29 0.09
C TYR A 50 15.75 9.83 0.07
N ALA A 51 14.70 10.49 0.57
CA ALA A 51 14.66 11.94 0.66
C ALA A 51 15.80 12.51 1.52
N GLU A 52 16.08 11.88 2.66
CA GLU A 52 17.18 12.27 3.56
C GLU A 52 18.55 12.09 2.90
N ARG A 53 18.75 11.00 2.13
CA ARG A 53 19.99 10.76 1.39
C ARG A 53 20.23 11.81 0.30
N ASP A 54 19.16 12.26 -0.35
CA ASP A 54 19.22 13.26 -1.41
C ASP A 54 19.25 14.71 -0.85
N GLY A 55 19.21 14.88 0.49
CA GLY A 55 19.20 16.17 1.15
C GLY A 55 17.89 16.95 0.96
N SER A 56 16.80 16.27 0.60
CA SER A 56 15.50 16.88 0.40
C SER A 56 14.69 16.93 1.70
N ASN A 57 14.09 18.08 1.98
CA ASN A 57 13.16 18.26 3.09
C ASN A 57 11.74 17.75 2.79
N GLN A 58 11.51 17.22 1.60
CA GLN A 58 10.22 16.71 1.14
C GLN A 58 10.37 15.36 0.44
N ILE A 59 9.38 14.50 0.60
CA ILE A 59 9.27 13.26 -0.17
C ILE A 59 8.74 13.61 -1.56
N LEU A 60 9.59 13.46 -2.57
CA LEU A 60 9.26 13.66 -3.97
C LEU A 60 8.81 12.33 -4.61
N PRO A 61 8.11 12.37 -5.76
CA PRO A 61 7.70 11.17 -6.47
C PRO A 61 8.85 10.18 -6.75
N SER A 62 10.04 10.67 -7.09
CA SER A 62 11.24 9.84 -7.32
C SER A 62 11.65 9.01 -6.09
N HIS A 63 11.46 9.54 -4.87
CA HIS A 63 11.74 8.82 -3.63
C HIS A 63 10.73 7.70 -3.39
N LEU A 64 9.45 7.92 -3.73
CA LEU A 64 8.39 6.90 -3.66
C LEU A 64 8.64 5.77 -4.66
N GLU A 65 9.05 6.09 -5.89
CA GLU A 65 9.39 5.09 -6.91
C GLU A 65 10.58 4.22 -6.46
N SER A 66 11.61 4.85 -5.91
CA SER A 66 12.80 4.16 -5.38
C SER A 66 12.45 3.27 -4.18
N ALA A 67 11.63 3.78 -3.26
CA ALA A 67 11.13 3.03 -2.11
C ALA A 67 10.28 1.83 -2.52
N HIS A 68 9.35 2.03 -3.47
CA HIS A 68 8.52 0.96 -4.02
C HIS A 68 9.39 -0.14 -4.64
N LYS A 69 10.37 0.23 -5.48
CA LYS A 69 11.30 -0.73 -6.09
C LYS A 69 12.08 -1.51 -5.04
N ALA A 70 12.60 -0.83 -4.01
CA ALA A 70 13.37 -1.45 -2.94
C ALA A 70 12.53 -2.41 -2.09
N ILE A 71 11.28 -2.06 -1.79
CA ILE A 71 10.38 -2.90 -0.99
C ILE A 71 9.92 -4.12 -1.78
N MET A 72 9.53 -3.95 -3.05
CA MET A 72 9.06 -5.06 -3.89
C MET A 72 10.16 -6.09 -4.20
N GLN A 73 11.44 -5.74 -4.07
CA GLN A 73 12.55 -6.69 -4.16
C GLN A 73 12.76 -7.54 -2.90
N ARG A 74 12.09 -7.21 -1.79
CA ARG A 74 12.24 -7.88 -0.48
C ARG A 74 11.05 -8.82 -0.16
N ILE A 75 10.07 -8.92 -1.05
CA ILE A 75 8.83 -9.70 -0.91
C ILE A 75 8.86 -10.78 -1.98
#